data_AF-A0AAD8ERU1-F1
#
_entry.id   AF-A0AAD8ERU1-F1
#
_cell.length_a   1.000
_cell.length_b   1.000
_cell.length_c   1.000
_cell.angle_alpha   90.00
_cell.angle_beta   90.00
_cell.angle_gamma   90.00
#
_symmetry.space_group_name_H-M   'P 1'
#
loop_
_entity.id
_entity.type
_entity.pdbx_description
1 polymer ?
#
loop_
_entity_poly.entity_id
_entity_poly.type
_entity_poly.pdbx_seq_one_letter_code
_entity_poly.pdbx_strand_id
1 'polypeptide(L)'
;MAELARESFSTRNYTLPAEMYERCLKERGSNLDLYFAYGNSLAKSGKLREAIDVFSHSCKLQSGSEIVSQEKLRHFVTALMEAVIANSSRDYESRPNVFMCPICEGILLHPVTTSCGHTFCRKCLSKGSSRNCKICGQKFASGKVLEANVLMKGLTEKWWPQEIRAARLREEGNELFQRNEVEAALHKYGEAATIGECTAKPLYFVLAID
;
A
#
# COMPACT_ATOMS: atom_id res chain seq x y z
N MET A 1 -10.43 22.40 33.15
CA MET A 1 -10.03 22.63 31.74
C MET A 1 -9.16 21.51 31.19
N ALA A 2 -7.99 21.20 31.77
CA ALA A 2 -7.14 20.11 31.27
C ALA A 2 -7.78 18.70 31.36
N GLU A 3 -8.64 18.44 32.35
CA GLU A 3 -9.38 17.17 32.48
C GLU A 3 -10.47 17.02 31.40
N LEU A 4 -11.29 18.06 31.21
CA LEU A 4 -12.26 18.14 30.12
C LEU A 4 -11.61 18.01 28.73
N ALA A 5 -10.38 18.51 28.57
CA ALA A 5 -9.60 18.34 27.34
C ALA A 5 -9.16 16.88 27.14
N ARG A 6 -8.80 16.15 28.21
CA ARG A 6 -8.50 14.71 28.13
C ARG A 6 -9.74 13.89 27.74
N GLU A 7 -10.90 14.23 28.30
CA GLU A 7 -12.18 13.60 27.94
C GLU A 7 -12.58 13.90 26.49
N SER A 8 -12.41 15.14 26.05
CA SER A 8 -12.69 15.51 24.65
C SER A 8 -11.75 14.77 23.69
N PHE A 9 -10.48 14.59 24.07
CA PHE A 9 -9.51 13.81 23.30
C PHE A 9 -9.90 12.32 23.16
N SER A 10 -10.46 11.71 24.22
CA SER A 10 -10.86 10.29 24.17
C SER A 10 -12.07 10.05 23.26
N THR A 11 -12.91 11.07 23.04
CA THR A 11 -14.05 11.01 22.10
C THR A 11 -13.66 11.19 20.62
N ARG A 12 -12.36 11.18 20.29
CA ARG A 12 -11.79 11.37 18.95
C ARG A 12 -12.08 12.73 18.30
N ASN A 13 -12.61 13.68 19.05
CA ASN A 13 -12.68 15.07 18.62
C ASN A 13 -11.38 15.76 19.03
N TYR A 14 -10.41 15.87 18.11
CA TYR A 14 -9.05 16.36 18.43
C TYR A 14 -8.87 17.88 18.27
N THR A 15 -9.81 18.58 17.64
CA THR A 15 -9.73 20.04 17.44
C THR A 15 -10.07 20.79 18.73
N LEU A 16 -11.19 20.44 19.36
CA LEU A 16 -11.61 21.01 20.65
C LEU A 16 -10.55 20.88 21.77
N PRO A 17 -9.94 19.71 22.03
CA PRO A 17 -8.90 19.58 23.05
C PRO A 17 -7.65 20.39 22.71
N ALA A 18 -7.30 20.58 21.43
CA ALA A 18 -6.19 21.44 21.05
C ALA A 18 -6.43 22.88 21.51
N GLU A 19 -7.61 23.45 21.25
CA GLU A 19 -7.98 24.79 21.70
C GLU A 19 -7.99 24.91 23.23
N MET A 20 -8.48 23.88 23.92
CA MET A 20 -8.53 23.86 25.38
C MET A 20 -7.14 23.80 26.00
N TYR A 21 -6.20 23.02 25.44
CA TYR A 21 -4.83 22.95 25.93
C TYR A 21 -4.05 24.23 25.63
N GLU A 22 -4.25 24.84 24.45
CA GLU A 22 -3.64 26.14 24.12
C GLU A 22 -4.04 27.22 25.13
N ARG A 23 -5.33 27.27 25.49
CA ARG A 23 -5.83 28.18 26.52
C ARG A 23 -5.22 27.89 27.90
N CYS A 24 -5.10 26.62 28.28
CA CYS A 24 -4.46 26.23 29.53
C CYS A 24 -2.99 26.67 29.60
N LEU A 25 -2.25 26.56 28.50
CA LEU A 25 -0.85 27.00 28.42
C LEU A 25 -0.71 28.52 28.55
N LYS A 26 -1.64 29.30 27.99
CA LYS A 26 -1.68 30.77 28.13
C LYS A 26 -2.00 31.21 29.56
N GLU A 27 -2.89 30.50 30.26
CA GLU A 27 -3.35 30.88 31.60
C GLU A 27 -2.44 30.40 32.73
N ARG A 28 -1.83 29.20 32.61
CA ARG A 28 -1.09 28.54 33.71
C ARG A 28 0.43 28.55 33.54
N GLY A 29 0.94 29.06 32.41
CA GLY A 29 2.37 29.06 32.10
C GLY A 29 2.90 27.69 31.65
N SER A 30 4.21 27.64 31.41
CA SER A 30 4.88 26.51 30.76
C SER A 30 4.84 25.23 31.61
N ASN A 31 4.01 24.27 31.19
CA ASN A 31 3.94 22.92 31.76
C ASN A 31 4.15 21.89 30.65
N LEU A 32 5.18 21.03 30.80
CA LEU A 32 5.59 20.06 29.79
C LEU A 32 4.46 19.11 29.40
N ASP A 33 3.68 18.60 30.37
CA ASP A 33 2.60 17.65 30.08
C ASP A 33 1.45 18.31 29.31
N LEU A 34 1.20 19.61 29.54
CA LEU A 34 0.25 20.38 28.75
C LEU A 34 0.74 20.60 27.30
N TYR A 35 2.04 20.85 27.10
CA TYR A 35 2.60 20.93 25.75
C TYR A 35 2.53 19.60 25.00
N PHE A 36 2.82 18.47 25.66
CA PHE A 36 2.70 17.15 25.03
C PHE A 36 1.24 16.84 24.68
N ALA A 37 0.28 17.13 25.57
CA ALA A 37 -1.14 16.94 25.30
C ALA A 37 -1.67 17.85 24.17
N TYR A 38 -1.18 19.10 24.12
CA TYR A 38 -1.48 20.03 23.03
C TYR A 38 -0.92 19.54 21.69
N GLY A 39 0.36 19.19 21.65
CA GLY A 39 1.03 18.67 20.45
C GLY A 39 0.38 17.39 19.92
N ASN A 40 -0.03 16.48 20.81
CA ASN A 40 -0.77 15.27 20.43
C ASN A 40 -2.14 15.59 19.81
N SER A 41 -2.85 16.61 20.32
CA SER A 41 -4.15 17.06 19.78
C SER A 41 -3.99 17.71 18.40
N LEU A 42 -2.96 18.52 18.21
CA LEU A 42 -2.62 19.10 16.90
C LEU A 42 -2.25 18.01 15.88
N ALA A 43 -1.45 17.02 16.30
CA ALA A 43 -1.04 15.93 15.43
C ALA A 43 -2.24 15.12 14.93
N LYS A 44 -3.14 14.72 15.85
CA LYS A 44 -4.32 13.92 15.53
C LYS A 44 -5.44 14.70 14.82
N SER A 45 -5.41 16.04 14.85
CA SER A 45 -6.27 16.90 14.01
C SER A 45 -5.68 17.19 12.63
N GLY A 46 -4.53 16.61 12.28
CA GLY A 46 -3.89 16.75 10.96
C GLY A 46 -2.97 17.98 10.84
N LYS A 47 -2.83 18.78 11.89
CA LYS A 47 -1.96 19.97 11.93
C LYS A 47 -0.53 19.59 12.34
N LEU A 48 0.09 18.69 11.56
CA LEU A 48 1.39 18.09 11.89
C LEU A 48 2.52 19.10 12.05
N ARG A 49 2.55 20.15 11.24
CA ARG A 49 3.60 21.18 11.32
C ARG A 49 3.57 21.90 12.66
N GLU A 50 2.38 22.35 13.08
CA GLU A 50 2.17 23.01 14.36
C GLU A 50 2.48 22.06 15.52
N ALA A 51 2.11 20.78 15.39
CA ALA A 51 2.47 19.76 16.37
C ALA A 51 3.99 19.62 16.53
N ILE A 52 4.75 19.55 15.43
CA ILE A 52 6.23 19.49 15.43
C ILE A 52 6.83 20.68 16.18
N ASP A 53 6.34 21.88 15.89
CA ASP A 53 6.82 23.10 16.53
C ASP A 53 6.57 23.06 18.05
N VAL A 54 5.41 22.54 18.48
CA VAL A 54 5.07 22.35 19.89
C VAL A 54 5.97 21.31 20.58
N PHE A 55 6.21 20.15 19.97
CA PHE A 55 7.12 19.14 20.54
C PHE A 55 8.56 19.64 20.57
N SER A 56 9.01 20.37 19.54
CA SER A 56 10.33 21.00 19.50
C SER A 56 10.49 22.03 20.62
N HIS A 57 9.45 22.83 20.87
CA HIS A 57 9.43 23.80 21.95
C HIS A 57 9.44 23.11 23.33
N SER A 58 8.65 22.05 23.54
CA SER A 58 8.63 21.32 24.80
C SER A 58 9.98 20.68 25.14
N CYS A 59 10.68 20.13 24.15
CA CYS A 59 12.04 19.60 24.32
C CYS A 59 13.05 20.69 24.74
N LYS A 60 12.88 21.95 24.29
CA LYS A 60 13.75 23.07 24.68
C LYS A 60 13.49 23.58 26.09
N LEU A 61 12.24 23.46 26.57
CA LEU A 61 11.85 23.85 27.93
C LEU A 61 12.30 22.86 29.00
N GLN A 62 12.68 21.64 28.59
CA GLN A 62 13.16 20.61 29.50
C GLN A 62 14.55 21.01 30.05
N SER A 63 14.56 21.54 31.27
CA SER A 63 15.79 21.90 31.99
C SER A 63 16.37 20.66 32.67
N GLY A 64 16.98 19.77 31.88
CA GLY A 64 17.63 18.55 32.37
C GLY A 64 17.61 17.39 31.39
N SER A 65 18.45 16.38 31.65
CA SER A 65 18.61 15.13 30.88
C SER A 65 17.39 14.17 30.97
N GLU A 66 16.18 14.71 31.05
CA GLU A 66 14.98 13.90 31.14
C GLU A 66 14.54 13.49 29.73
N ILE A 67 14.78 12.23 29.38
CA ILE A 67 14.49 11.69 28.05
C ILE A 67 12.97 11.67 27.85
N VAL A 68 12.49 12.22 26.73
CA VAL A 68 11.08 12.13 26.35
C VAL A 68 10.70 10.66 26.19
N SER A 69 9.79 10.17 27.04
CA SER A 69 9.36 8.77 26.97
C SER A 69 8.63 8.47 25.66
N GLN A 70 8.76 7.23 25.19
CA GLN A 70 8.08 6.76 23.98
C GLN A 70 6.56 6.97 24.06
N GLU A 71 5.97 6.89 25.25
CA GLU A 71 4.54 7.08 25.47
C GLU A 71 4.06 8.49 25.12
N LYS A 72 4.88 9.51 25.42
CA LYS A 72 4.55 10.93 25.14
C LYS A 72 4.53 11.22 23.64
N LEU A 73 5.34 10.51 22.85
CA LEU A 73 5.45 10.68 21.39
C LEU A 73 4.57 9.72 20.59
N ARG A 74 4.00 8.69 21.21
CA ARG A 74 3.24 7.63 20.53
C ARG A 74 2.19 8.20 19.58
N HIS A 75 1.34 9.10 20.07
CA HIS A 75 0.23 9.64 19.25
C HIS A 75 0.74 10.53 18.11
N PHE A 76 1.81 11.29 18.31
CA PHE A 76 2.47 12.08 17.28
C PHE A 76 3.06 11.20 16.17
N VAL A 77 3.83 10.17 16.54
CA VAL A 77 4.43 9.23 15.58
C VAL A 77 3.35 8.48 14.81
N THR A 78 2.28 8.02 15.48
CA THR A 78 1.15 7.37 14.80
C THR A 78 0.48 8.31 13.81
N ALA A 79 0.20 9.56 14.19
CA ALA A 79 -0.40 10.54 13.29
C ALA A 79 0.50 10.89 12.08
N LEU A 80 1.81 10.96 12.30
CA LEU A 80 2.79 11.17 11.23
C LEU A 80 2.81 9.99 10.26
N MET A 81 2.84 8.75 10.77
CA MET A 81 2.76 7.54 9.93
C MET A 81 1.46 7.48 9.14
N GLU A 82 0.32 7.76 9.77
CA GLU A 82 -1.00 7.82 9.09
C GLU A 82 -0.98 8.83 7.93
N ALA A 83 -0.41 10.02 8.13
CA ALA A 83 -0.31 11.04 7.10
C ALA A 83 0.68 10.68 5.97
N VAL A 84 1.81 10.08 6.31
CA VAL A 84 2.79 9.59 5.31
C VAL A 84 2.17 8.48 4.47
N ILE A 85 1.47 7.53 5.09
CA ILE A 85 0.76 6.45 4.38
C ILE A 85 -0.30 7.05 3.46
N ALA A 86 -1.15 7.95 3.97
CA ALA A 86 -2.20 8.59 3.16
C ALA A 86 -1.64 9.42 1.98
N ASN A 87 -0.47 10.05 2.13
CA ASN A 87 0.19 10.76 1.04
C ASN A 87 0.91 9.81 0.06
N SER A 88 1.49 8.71 0.55
CA SER A 88 2.12 7.70 -0.31
C SER A 88 1.11 6.98 -1.21
N SER A 89 -0.15 6.85 -0.78
CA SER A 89 -1.24 6.37 -1.64
C SER A 89 -1.48 7.32 -2.82
N ARG A 90 -1.42 8.64 -2.61
CA ARG A 90 -1.72 9.64 -3.65
C ARG A 90 -0.72 9.68 -4.80
N ASP A 91 0.56 9.33 -4.55
CA ASP A 91 1.61 9.33 -5.59
C ASP A 91 1.75 7.98 -6.32
N TYR A 92 1.26 6.87 -5.74
CA TYR A 92 1.40 5.53 -6.32
C TYR A 92 0.13 5.01 -7.04
N GLU A 93 -1.03 5.59 -6.76
CA GLU A 93 -2.33 5.06 -7.23
C GLU A 93 -2.69 5.48 -8.67
N SER A 94 -1.89 6.33 -9.33
CA SER A 94 -2.19 6.84 -10.69
C SER A 94 -1.26 6.35 -11.82
N ARG A 95 -0.20 5.57 -11.54
CA ARG A 95 0.65 5.02 -12.62
C ARG A 95 0.29 3.56 -12.86
N PRO A 96 -0.39 3.20 -13.98
CA PRO A 96 -0.64 1.81 -14.29
C PRO A 96 0.69 1.07 -14.35
N ASN A 97 0.84 0.02 -13.53
CA ASN A 97 2.05 -0.79 -13.51
C ASN A 97 2.14 -1.54 -14.84
N VAL A 98 3.01 -1.06 -15.73
CA VAL A 98 3.22 -1.61 -17.08
C VAL A 98 3.70 -3.06 -17.07
N PHE A 99 4.16 -3.57 -15.91
CA PHE A 99 4.62 -4.94 -15.73
C PHE A 99 3.56 -5.88 -15.17
N MET A 100 2.38 -5.38 -14.82
CA MET A 100 1.25 -6.19 -14.35
C MET A 100 0.24 -6.43 -15.47
N CYS A 101 -0.37 -7.61 -15.46
CA CYS A 101 -1.42 -7.96 -16.38
C CYS A 101 -2.75 -7.36 -15.92
N PRO A 102 -3.44 -6.57 -16.75
CA PRO A 102 -4.75 -6.00 -16.41
C PRO A 102 -5.89 -7.02 -16.24
N ILE A 103 -5.66 -8.31 -16.55
CA ILE A 103 -6.69 -9.37 -16.50
C ILE A 103 -6.55 -10.22 -15.25
N CYS A 104 -5.34 -10.66 -14.91
CA CYS A 104 -5.09 -11.47 -13.71
C CYS A 104 -4.45 -10.67 -12.56
N GLU A 105 -4.24 -9.37 -12.78
CA GLU A 105 -3.67 -8.39 -11.85
C GLU A 105 -2.26 -8.70 -11.31
N GLY A 106 -1.68 -9.85 -11.63
CA GLY A 106 -0.31 -10.22 -11.31
C GLY A 106 0.74 -9.83 -12.35
N ILE A 107 2.02 -10.08 -12.04
CA ILE A 107 3.16 -9.85 -12.94
C ILE A 107 2.95 -10.54 -14.30
N LEU A 108 3.39 -9.90 -15.38
CA LEU A 108 3.27 -10.43 -16.74
C LEU A 108 4.10 -11.70 -16.94
N LEU A 109 3.41 -12.84 -17.02
CA LEU A 109 3.96 -14.12 -17.44
C LEU A 109 3.69 -14.34 -18.94
N HIS A 110 4.77 -14.59 -19.70
CA HIS A 110 4.71 -14.67 -21.16
C HIS A 110 3.98 -13.45 -21.78
N PRO A 111 4.50 -12.21 -21.56
CA PRO A 111 3.83 -10.99 -21.97
C PRO A 111 3.57 -10.95 -23.47
N VAL A 112 2.37 -10.56 -23.88
CA VAL A 112 1.97 -10.31 -25.27
C VAL A 112 1.52 -8.86 -25.37
N THR A 113 2.19 -8.09 -26.22
CA THR A 113 1.80 -6.71 -26.52
C THR A 113 0.91 -6.69 -27.76
N THR A 114 -0.31 -6.21 -27.62
CA THR A 114 -1.25 -6.07 -28.73
C THR A 114 -0.84 -4.91 -29.65
N SER A 115 -1.41 -4.85 -30.87
CA SER A 115 -1.13 -3.77 -31.82
C SER A 115 -1.51 -2.37 -31.33
N CYS A 116 -2.33 -2.26 -30.29
CA CYS A 116 -2.65 -1.00 -29.63
C CYS A 116 -1.67 -0.61 -28.50
N GLY A 117 -0.64 -1.42 -28.24
CA GLY A 117 0.40 -1.15 -27.25
C GLY A 117 0.14 -1.70 -25.84
N HIS A 118 -1.05 -2.24 -25.56
CA HIS A 118 -1.37 -2.83 -24.25
C HIS A 118 -0.78 -4.24 -24.11
N THR A 119 -0.28 -4.58 -22.92
CA THR A 119 0.42 -5.84 -22.68
C THR A 119 -0.32 -6.70 -21.64
N PHE A 120 -0.41 -8.00 -21.91
CA PHE A 120 -1.13 -8.98 -21.09
C PHE A 120 -0.37 -10.30 -21.01
N CYS A 121 -0.67 -11.16 -20.04
CA CYS A 121 -0.20 -12.55 -20.07
C CYS A 121 -0.80 -13.29 -21.29
N ARG A 122 -0.01 -14.12 -21.96
CA ARG A 122 -0.48 -14.90 -23.12
C ARG A 122 -1.74 -15.69 -22.80
N LYS A 123 -1.74 -16.48 -21.71
CA LYS A 123 -2.91 -17.29 -21.31
C LYS A 123 -4.14 -16.44 -20.98
N CYS A 124 -3.97 -15.22 -20.46
CA CYS A 124 -5.09 -14.32 -20.17
C CYS A 124 -5.77 -13.81 -21.45
N LEU A 125 -5.00 -13.54 -22.51
CA LEU A 125 -5.60 -13.19 -23.81
C LEU A 125 -6.16 -14.41 -24.57
N SER A 126 -5.57 -15.59 -24.40
CA SER A 126 -6.01 -16.81 -25.08
C SER A 126 -7.33 -17.37 -24.56
N LYS A 127 -7.68 -17.12 -23.29
CA LYS A 127 -8.92 -17.63 -22.67
C LYS A 127 -10.20 -16.89 -23.10
N GLY A 128 -10.09 -15.76 -23.79
CA GLY A 128 -11.25 -14.95 -24.17
C GLY A 128 -11.87 -15.38 -25.51
N SER A 129 -13.20 -15.48 -25.58
CA SER A 129 -13.94 -15.74 -26.84
C SER A 129 -13.75 -14.65 -27.91
N SER A 130 -13.28 -13.47 -27.52
CA SER A 130 -13.04 -12.33 -28.42
C SER A 130 -11.57 -11.91 -28.43
N ARG A 131 -10.98 -11.87 -29.64
CA ARG A 131 -9.61 -11.38 -29.93
C ARG A 131 -9.54 -9.86 -29.94
N ASN A 132 -9.81 -9.24 -28.79
CA ASN A 132 -9.75 -7.81 -28.60
C ASN A 132 -8.92 -7.43 -27.36
N CYS A 133 -8.37 -6.21 -27.39
CA CYS A 133 -7.71 -5.63 -26.24
C CYS A 133 -8.74 -5.43 -25.12
N LYS A 134 -8.46 -5.92 -23.91
CA LYS A 134 -9.36 -5.78 -22.77
C LYS A 134 -9.33 -4.39 -22.12
N ILE A 135 -8.43 -3.52 -22.57
CA ILE A 135 -8.36 -2.11 -22.13
C ILE A 135 -9.13 -1.21 -23.12
N CYS A 136 -8.75 -1.18 -24.39
CA CYS A 136 -9.33 -0.24 -25.36
C CYS A 136 -10.31 -0.86 -26.38
N GLY A 137 -10.56 -2.17 -26.32
CA GLY A 137 -11.49 -2.85 -27.22
C GLY A 137 -10.97 -3.10 -28.64
N GLN A 138 -9.78 -2.59 -29.02
CA GLN A 138 -9.23 -2.79 -30.35
C GLN A 138 -9.08 -4.29 -30.69
N LYS A 139 -9.69 -4.71 -31.80
CA LYS A 139 -9.57 -6.07 -32.33
C LYS A 139 -8.18 -6.27 -32.94
N PHE A 140 -7.61 -7.44 -32.76
CA PHE A 140 -6.37 -7.85 -33.44
C PHE A 140 -6.65 -9.02 -34.38
N ALA A 141 -5.87 -9.10 -35.47
CA ALA A 141 -6.12 -10.00 -36.59
C ALA A 141 -6.32 -11.46 -36.16
N SER A 142 -7.38 -12.08 -36.67
CA SER A 142 -7.64 -13.51 -36.53
C SER A 142 -6.53 -14.31 -37.24
N GLY A 143 -6.06 -15.39 -36.61
CA GLY A 143 -5.04 -16.27 -37.18
C GLY A 143 -3.58 -15.91 -36.89
N LYS A 144 -3.27 -14.72 -36.33
CA LYS A 144 -1.92 -14.43 -35.84
C LYS A 144 -1.65 -15.13 -34.50
N VAL A 145 -0.51 -15.81 -34.39
CA VAL A 145 -0.01 -16.32 -33.11
C VAL A 145 0.33 -15.14 -32.20
N LEU A 146 -0.05 -15.24 -30.91
CA LEU A 146 0.26 -14.23 -29.91
C LEU A 146 1.70 -14.43 -29.41
N GLU A 147 2.64 -13.77 -30.08
CA GLU A 147 4.06 -13.83 -29.76
C GLU A 147 4.40 -13.08 -28.47
N ALA A 148 5.41 -13.58 -27.75
CA ALA A 148 5.87 -12.92 -26.54
C ALA A 148 6.65 -11.64 -26.87
N ASN A 149 6.38 -10.57 -26.14
CA ASN A 149 7.26 -9.42 -26.07
C ASN A 149 8.52 -9.79 -25.27
N VAL A 150 9.61 -10.05 -25.99
CA VAL A 150 10.89 -10.48 -25.41
C VAL A 150 11.47 -9.44 -24.44
N LEU A 151 11.31 -8.15 -24.72
CA LEU A 151 11.79 -7.08 -23.83
C LEU A 151 11.03 -7.12 -22.50
N MET A 152 9.69 -7.15 -22.55
CA MET A 152 8.88 -7.22 -21.33
C MET A 152 9.19 -8.50 -20.54
N LYS A 153 9.38 -9.64 -21.22
CA LYS A 153 9.77 -10.89 -20.57
C LYS A 153 11.12 -10.77 -19.86
N GLY A 154 12.13 -10.22 -20.55
CA GLY A 154 13.46 -10.03 -19.97
C GLY A 154 13.46 -9.08 -18.77
N LEU A 155 12.66 -8.01 -18.82
CA LEU A 155 12.51 -7.06 -17.73
C LEU A 155 11.81 -7.70 -16.52
N THR A 156 10.69 -8.40 -16.73
CA THR A 156 9.97 -9.00 -15.61
C THR A 156 10.76 -10.13 -14.94
N GLU A 157 11.46 -10.95 -15.72
CA GLU A 157 12.34 -12.00 -15.20
C GLU A 157 13.55 -11.44 -14.45
N LYS A 158 14.06 -10.28 -14.85
CA LYS A 158 15.22 -9.64 -14.21
C LYS A 158 14.86 -8.94 -12.89
N TRP A 159 13.76 -8.19 -12.89
CA TRP A 159 13.42 -7.30 -11.77
C TRP A 159 12.47 -7.93 -10.75
N TRP A 160 11.66 -8.91 -11.15
CA TRP A 160 10.69 -9.60 -10.28
C TRP A 160 10.81 -11.13 -10.40
N PRO A 161 11.98 -11.71 -10.13
CA PRO A 161 12.21 -13.14 -10.29
C PRO A 161 11.34 -14.00 -9.38
N GLN A 162 11.01 -13.51 -8.18
CA GLN A 162 10.16 -14.25 -7.22
C GLN A 162 8.70 -14.26 -7.68
N GLU A 163 8.18 -13.12 -8.12
CA GLU A 163 6.82 -12.98 -8.63
C GLU A 163 6.64 -13.78 -9.93
N ILE A 164 7.66 -13.81 -10.80
CA ILE A 164 7.65 -14.66 -11.99
C ILE A 164 7.63 -16.15 -11.60
N ARG A 165 8.39 -16.55 -10.57
CA ARG A 165 8.36 -17.92 -10.05
C ARG A 165 6.97 -18.28 -9.52
N ALA A 166 6.36 -17.41 -8.71
CA ALA A 166 5.00 -17.60 -8.21
C ALA A 166 3.98 -17.68 -9.36
N ALA A 167 4.11 -16.82 -10.37
CA ALA A 167 3.25 -16.84 -11.56
C ALA A 167 3.36 -18.14 -12.36
N ARG A 168 4.57 -18.72 -12.50
CA ARG A 168 4.81 -20.02 -13.14
C ARG A 168 4.16 -21.16 -12.35
N LEU A 169 4.35 -21.19 -11.04
CA LEU A 169 3.70 -22.20 -10.17
C LEU A 169 2.17 -22.12 -10.25
N ARG A 170 1.62 -20.91 -10.25
CA ARG A 170 0.18 -20.71 -10.48
C ARG A 170 -0.25 -21.21 -11.85
N GLU A 171 0.55 -21.00 -12.90
CA GLU A 171 0.27 -21.51 -14.25
C GLU A 171 0.29 -23.04 -14.31
N GLU A 172 1.26 -23.70 -13.66
CA GLU A 172 1.32 -25.16 -13.51
C GLU A 172 0.12 -25.69 -12.73
N GLY A 173 -0.24 -25.06 -11.61
CA GLY A 173 -1.42 -25.40 -10.82
C GLY A 173 -2.71 -25.33 -11.64
N ASN A 174 -2.84 -24.32 -12.51
CA ASN A 174 -3.98 -24.20 -13.42
C ASN A 174 -4.05 -25.36 -14.43
N GLU A 175 -2.91 -25.81 -14.96
CA GLU A 175 -2.86 -26.95 -15.88
C GLU A 175 -3.25 -28.26 -15.19
N LEU A 176 -2.72 -28.50 -13.98
CA LEU A 176 -3.07 -29.67 -13.16
C LEU A 176 -4.56 -29.68 -12.82
N PHE A 177 -5.11 -28.54 -12.43
CA PHE A 177 -6.53 -28.40 -12.12
C PHE A 177 -7.41 -28.72 -13.34
N GLN A 178 -7.02 -28.27 -14.53
CA GLN A 178 -7.72 -28.60 -15.78
C GLN A 178 -7.68 -30.09 -16.12
N ARG A 179 -6.66 -30.83 -15.66
CA ARG A 179 -6.55 -32.29 -15.79
C ARG A 179 -7.24 -33.05 -14.65
N ASN A 180 -7.98 -32.36 -13.78
CA ASN A 180 -8.65 -32.91 -12.60
C ASN A 180 -7.68 -33.48 -11.54
N GLU A 181 -6.42 -33.08 -11.56
CA GLU A 181 -5.40 -33.44 -10.56
C GLU A 181 -5.40 -32.43 -9.41
N VAL A 182 -6.49 -32.41 -8.63
CA VAL A 182 -6.78 -31.34 -7.66
C VAL A 182 -5.73 -31.22 -6.55
N GLU A 183 -5.27 -32.33 -5.98
CA GLU A 183 -4.27 -32.30 -4.90
C GLU A 183 -2.93 -31.73 -5.37
N ALA A 184 -2.46 -32.16 -6.55
CA ALA A 184 -1.24 -31.64 -7.15
C ALA A 184 -1.37 -30.16 -7.51
N ALA A 185 -2.54 -29.73 -8.00
CA ALA A 185 -2.83 -28.33 -8.27
C ALA A 185 -2.77 -27.47 -6.99
N LEU A 186 -3.40 -27.95 -5.91
CA LEU A 186 -3.40 -27.27 -4.62
C LEU A 186 -1.98 -27.13 -4.05
N HIS A 187 -1.15 -28.17 -4.18
CA HIS A 187 0.26 -28.10 -3.80
C HIS A 187 0.99 -26.97 -4.52
N LYS A 188 0.82 -26.87 -5.85
CA LYS A 188 1.42 -25.80 -6.66
C LYS A 188 0.92 -24.40 -6.28
N TYR A 189 -0.37 -24.27 -5.97
CA TYR A 189 -0.92 -23.00 -5.48
C TYR A 189 -0.37 -22.63 -4.11
N GLY A 190 -0.21 -23.60 -3.20
CA GLY A 190 0.43 -23.39 -1.91
C GLY A 190 1.87 -22.91 -2.05
N GLU A 191 2.67 -23.57 -2.89
CA GLU A 191 4.03 -23.12 -3.20
C GLU A 191 4.04 -21.67 -3.74
N ALA A 192 3.12 -21.33 -4.65
CA ALA A 192 3.02 -19.97 -5.18
C ALA A 192 2.67 -18.93 -4.08
N ALA A 193 1.75 -19.28 -3.17
CA ALA A 193 1.33 -18.42 -2.07
C ALA A 193 2.46 -18.13 -1.08
N THR A 194 3.27 -19.14 -0.73
CA THR A 194 4.41 -18.96 0.19
C THR A 194 5.47 -17.99 -0.35
N ILE A 195 5.61 -17.88 -1.67
CA ILE A 195 6.51 -16.90 -2.28
C ILE A 195 5.94 -15.48 -2.13
N GLY A 196 4.64 -15.31 -2.32
CA GLY A 196 3.96 -14.02 -2.19
C GLY A 196 3.99 -13.43 -0.78
N GLU A 197 4.04 -14.28 0.25
CA GLU A 197 4.22 -13.85 1.65
C GLU A 197 5.63 -13.33 1.95
N CYS A 198 6.63 -13.77 1.18
CA CYS A 198 8.04 -13.38 1.35
C CYS A 198 8.39 -12.07 0.61
N THR A 199 7.66 -11.75 -0.46
CA THR A 199 7.73 -10.46 -1.14
C THR A 199 6.84 -9.46 -0.43
N ALA A 200 7.39 -8.56 0.38
CA ALA A 200 6.66 -7.37 0.82
C ALA A 200 6.25 -6.54 -0.42
N LYS A 201 5.04 -6.81 -0.93
CA LYS A 201 4.21 -6.08 -1.91
C LYS A 201 4.90 -4.99 -2.75
N PRO A 202 4.74 -5.01 -4.09
CA PRO A 202 3.93 -3.99 -4.72
C PRO A 202 2.46 -4.31 -4.46
N LEU A 203 1.70 -3.29 -4.06
CA LEU A 203 0.24 -3.34 -3.85
C LEU A 203 -0.45 -4.10 -5.02
N TYR A 204 -1.57 -4.78 -4.75
CA TYR A 204 -2.35 -5.66 -5.65
C TYR A 204 -1.97 -7.15 -5.65
N PHE A 205 -2.17 -7.83 -4.51
CA PHE A 205 -2.37 -9.28 -4.51
C PHE A 205 -3.27 -9.69 -3.35
N VAL A 206 -4.55 -9.29 -3.39
CA VAL A 206 -5.64 -9.99 -2.69
C VAL A 206 -6.90 -9.78 -3.52
N LEU A 207 -7.64 -10.86 -3.77
CA LEU A 207 -8.98 -10.96 -4.40
C LEU A 207 -9.02 -11.22 -5.91
N ALA A 208 -8.73 -12.46 -6.30
CA ALA A 208 -9.36 -13.09 -7.47
C ALA A 208 -9.48 -14.60 -7.24
N ILE A 209 -10.27 -14.97 -6.24
CA ILE A 209 -10.96 -16.27 -6.17
C ILE A 209 -12.43 -15.92 -6.00
N ASP A 210 -13.13 -15.85 -7.12
CA ASP A 210 -14.56 -16.12 -7.30
C ASP A 210 -14.80 -16.36 -8.80
#